data_AF-A0A962R843-F1
#
_entry.id   AF-A0A962R843-F1
#
_cell.length_a   1.000
_cell.length_b   1.000
_cell.length_c   1.000
_cell.angle_alpha   90.00
_cell.angle_beta   90.00
_cell.angle_gamma   90.00
#
_symmetry.space_group_name_H-M   'P 1'
#
loop_
_entity.id
_entity.type
_entity.pdbx_description
1 polymer ?
#
loop_
_entity_poly.entity_id
_entity_poly.type
_entity_poly.pdbx_seq_one_letter_code
_entity_poly.pdbx_strand_id
1 'polypeptide(L)' 'MRPALKYIVEAALLAAGGPLKVEQLGELFEEGERPSKQELYKALHDLADDYAERGIEIKEVASGWRIQVGEAMAPWVGRL' A
#
# COMPACT_ATOMS: atom_id res chain seq x y z
N MET A 1 -20.38 1.68 8.88
CA MET A 1 -19.81 0.72 7.90
C MET A 1 -18.31 0.72 8.09
N ARG A 2 -17.69 -0.44 8.32
CA ARG A 2 -16.22 -0.53 8.44
C ARG A 2 -15.63 -0.50 7.01
N PRO A 3 -14.63 0.36 6.71
CA PRO A 3 -14.01 0.36 5.39
C PRO A 3 -13.33 -0.98 5.11
N ALA A 4 -13.24 -1.38 3.84
CA ALA A 4 -12.49 -2.57 3.45
C ALA A 4 -11.01 -2.42 3.86
N LEU A 5 -10.39 -3.51 4.30
CA LEU A 5 -8.99 -3.51 4.76
C LEU A 5 -8.04 -2.85 3.76
N LYS A 6 -8.22 -3.13 2.47
CA LYS A 6 -7.40 -2.52 1.40
C LYS A 6 -7.42 -0.99 1.40
N TYR A 7 -8.55 -0.36 1.73
CA TYR A 7 -8.62 1.11 1.78
C TYR A 7 -7.89 1.69 2.99
N ILE A 8 -7.84 0.96 4.10
CA ILE A 8 -7.05 1.34 5.27
C ILE A 8 -5.55 1.23 4.94
N VAL A 9 -5.14 0.12 4.31
CA VAL A 9 -3.76 -0.10 3.87
C VAL A 9 -3.32 0.94 2.85
N GLU A 10 -4.16 1.25 1.85
CA GLU A 10 -3.92 2.28 0.85
C GLU A 10 -3.67 3.65 1.50
N ALA A 11 -4.58 4.08 2.40
CA ALA A 11 -4.45 5.35 3.10
C ALA A 11 -3.19 5.41 3.96
N ALA A 12 -2.82 4.31 4.62
CA ALA A 12 -1.61 4.22 5.43
C ALA A 12 -0.33 4.37 4.59
N LEU A 13 -0.24 3.65 3.47
CA LEU A 13 0.89 3.73 2.55
C LEU A 13 1.04 5.13 1.95
N LEU A 14 -0.09 5.76 1.59
CA LEU A 14 -0.09 7.12 1.06
C LEU A 14 0.39 8.12 2.12
N ALA A 15 -0.16 8.04 3.33
CA ALA A 15 0.19 8.94 4.44
C ALA A 15 1.64 8.80 4.90
N ALA A 16 2.20 7.59 4.85
CA ALA A 16 3.59 7.34 5.22
C ALA A 16 4.59 7.98 4.25
N GLY A 17 4.22 8.16 2.98
CA GLY A 17 5.11 8.69 1.93
C GLY A 17 6.35 7.83 1.65
N GLY A 18 6.40 6.62 2.21
CA GLY A 18 7.57 5.74 2.21
C GLY A 18 7.18 4.29 2.51
N PRO A 19 8.16 3.36 2.49
CA PRO A 19 7.89 1.95 2.67
C PRO A 19 7.45 1.62 4.10
N LEU A 20 6.37 0.85 4.22
CA LEU A 20 5.89 0.25 5.45
C LEU A 20 6.02 -1.27 5.40
N LYS A 21 6.51 -1.85 6.50
CA LYS A 21 6.47 -3.31 6.68
C LYS A 21 5.06 -3.77 6.98
N VAL A 22 4.77 -5.04 6.71
CA VAL A 22 3.46 -5.65 7.01
C VAL A 22 3.15 -5.60 8.50
N GLU A 23 4.17 -5.74 9.36
CA GLU A 23 4.02 -5.59 10.80
C GLU A 23 3.52 -4.19 11.18
N GLN A 24 4.07 -3.14 10.57
CA GLN A 24 3.67 -1.75 10.83
C GLN A 24 2.24 -1.48 10.36
N LEU A 25 1.80 -2.11 9.26
CA LEU A 25 0.41 -2.04 8.83
C LEU A 25 -0.53 -2.70 9.85
N GLY A 26 -0.12 -3.82 10.45
CA GLY A 26 -0.88 -4.49 11.51
C GLY A 26 -0.94 -3.69 12.82
N GLU A 27 0.05 -2.86 13.10
CA GLU A 27 0.10 -1.99 14.29
C GLU A 27 -0.92 -0.85 14.26
N LEU A 28 -1.53 -0.56 13.10
CA LEU A 28 -2.61 0.43 12.97
C LEU A 28 -3.92 0.00 13.63
N PHE A 29 -4.03 -1.27 14.01
CA PHE A 29 -5.23 -1.88 14.55
C PHE A 29 -5.04 -2.24 16.02
N GLU A 30 -6.13 -2.14 16.79
CA GLU A 30 -6.19 -2.69 18.15
C GLU A 30 -6.00 -4.21 18.14
N GLU A 31 -5.55 -4.79 19.25
CA GLU A 31 -5.13 -6.20 19.31
C GLU A 31 -6.26 -7.18 18.92
N GLY A 32 -7.51 -6.91 19.31
CA GLY A 32 -8.68 -7.71 18.94
C GLY A 32 -9.15 -7.52 17.49
N GLU A 33 -8.63 -6.51 16.80
CA GLU A 33 -9.02 -6.13 15.44
C GLU A 33 -7.90 -6.32 14.41
N ARG A 34 -6.71 -6.72 14.86
CA ARG A 34 -5.52 -6.81 14.03
C ARG A 34 -5.70 -7.90 12.95
N PRO A 35 -5.63 -7.53 11.66
CA PRO A 35 -5.65 -8.50 10.59
C PRO A 35 -4.44 -9.42 10.65
N SER A 36 -4.60 -10.64 10.16
CA SER A 36 -3.48 -11.54 9.94
C SER A 36 -2.53 -10.98 8.88
N LYS A 37 -1.26 -11.41 8.93
CA LYS A 37 -0.28 -11.06 7.88
C LYS A 37 -0.78 -11.46 6.49
N GLN A 38 -1.46 -12.61 6.38
CA GLN A 38 -2.00 -13.10 5.10
C GLN A 38 -3.07 -12.16 4.54
N GLU A 39 -3.96 -11.62 5.38
CA GLU A 39 -4.96 -10.63 4.96
C GLU A 39 -4.32 -9.32 4.52
N LEU A 40 -3.26 -8.88 5.21
CA LEU A 40 -2.50 -7.69 4.82
C LEU A 40 -1.78 -7.87 3.48
N TYR A 41 -1.11 -9.00 3.27
CA TYR A 41 -0.50 -9.33 1.97
C TYR A 41 -1.55 -9.41 0.87
N LYS A 42 -2.71 -10.03 1.14
CA LYS A 42 -3.81 -10.05 0.18
C LYS A 42 -4.27 -8.63 -0.16
N ALA A 43 -4.46 -7.76 0.83
CA ALA A 43 -4.85 -6.38 0.60
C ALA A 43 -3.82 -5.61 -0.24
N LEU A 44 -2.52 -5.83 -0.01
CA LEU A 44 -1.43 -5.24 -0.80
C LEU A 44 -1.46 -5.71 -2.27
N HIS A 45 -1.68 -7.01 -2.50
CA HIS A 45 -1.80 -7.55 -3.86
C HIS A 45 -3.06 -7.08 -4.57
N ASP A 46 -4.21 -7.06 -3.88
CA ASP A 46 -5.46 -6.53 -4.43
C ASP A 46 -5.29 -5.05 -4.85
N LEU A 47 -4.56 -4.24 -4.06
CA LEU A 47 -4.24 -2.86 -4.43
C LEU A 47 -3.28 -2.78 -5.62
N ALA A 48 -2.30 -3.67 -5.71
CA ALA A 48 -1.40 -3.73 -6.85
C ALA A 48 -2.17 -4.01 -8.14
N ASP A 49 -3.14 -4.93 -8.09
CA ASP A 49 -4.04 -5.22 -9.22
C ASP A 49 -4.95 -4.03 -9.55
N ASP A 50 -5.57 -3.40 -8.55
CA ASP A 50 -6.39 -2.18 -8.74
C ASP A 50 -5.60 -1.01 -9.37
N TYR A 51 -4.29 -1.00 -9.18
CA TYR A 51 -3.37 0.04 -9.65
C TYR A 51 -2.74 -0.29 -10.99
N ALA A 52 -2.92 -1.50 -11.54
CA ALA A 52 -2.30 -1.94 -12.79
C ALA A 52 -2.60 -1.01 -13.99
N GLU A 53 -3.75 -0.35 -13.99
CA GLU A 53 -4.18 0.59 -15.05
C GLU A 53 -4.04 2.07 -14.64
N ARG A 54 -3.37 2.36 -13.52
CA ARG A 54 -3.22 3.72 -12.96
C ARG A 54 -1.81 4.27 -13.16
N GLY A 55 -1.67 5.57 -12.88
CA GLY A 55 -0.38 6.29 -12.93
C GLY A 55 0.57 5.99 -11.75
N ILE A 56 0.10 5.22 -10.77
CA ILE A 56 0.81 4.85 -9.54
C ILE A 56 0.76 3.34 -9.37
N GLU A 57 1.70 2.79 -8.62
CA GLU A 57 1.80 1.35 -8.35
C GLU A 57 2.10 1.08 -6.88
N ILE A 58 1.71 -0.11 -6.41
CA ILE A 58 2.19 -0.67 -5.16
C ILE A 58 3.46 -1.48 -5.45
N LYS A 59 4.55 -1.20 -4.74
CA LYS A 59 5.82 -1.90 -4.91
C LYS A 59 6.38 -2.41 -3.59
N GLU A 60 6.80 -3.68 -3.60
CA GLU A 60 7.63 -4.27 -2.56
C GLU A 60 9.10 -3.92 -2.80
N VAL A 61 9.75 -3.40 -1.76
CA VAL A 61 11.18 -3.10 -1.69
C VAL A 61 11.77 -3.77 -0.46
N ALA A 62 13.10 -3.77 -0.34
CA ALA A 62 13.79 -4.41 0.79
C ALA A 62 13.32 -3.91 2.18
N SER A 63 12.86 -2.65 2.27
CA SER A 63 12.38 -2.03 3.50
C SER A 63 10.87 -2.14 3.73
N GLY A 64 10.09 -2.72 2.82
CA GLY A 64 8.64 -2.88 2.95
C GLY A 64 7.88 -2.55 1.67
N TRP A 65 6.62 -2.14 1.82
CA TRP A 65 5.69 -1.84 0.74
C TRP A 65 5.43 -0.34 0.64
N ARG A 66 5.35 0.22 -0.57
CA ARG A 66 5.03 1.64 -0.77
C ARG A 66 4.14 1.85 -1.99
N ILE A 67 3.42 2.97 -1.98
CA ILE A 67 2.88 3.57 -3.22
C ILE A 67 4.00 4.36 -3.88
N GLN A 68 4.15 4.24 -5.19
CA GLN A 68 5.05 5.08 -5.96
C GLN A 68 4.49 5.40 -7.34
N VAL A 69 5.10 6.37 -8.02
CA VAL A 69 4.79 6.69 -9.42
C VAL A 69 5.17 5.49 -10.30
N GLY A 70 4.27 5.06 -11.18
CA GLY A 70 4.55 3.99 -12.13
C GLY A 70 5.61 4.41 -13.15
N GLU A 71 6.44 3.47 -13.60
CA GLU A 71 7.59 3.79 -14.48
C GLU A 71 7.17 4.49 -15.77
N ALA A 72 6.02 4.12 -16.34
CA ALA A 72 5.49 4.76 -17.53
C ALA A 72 5.24 6.27 -17.33
N MET A 73 5.01 6.75 -16.11
CA MET A 73 4.69 8.14 -15.81
C MET A 73 5.95 9.01 -15.60
N ALA A 74 7.14 8.38 -15.51
CA ALA A 74 8.41 9.05 -15.26
C ALA A 74 8.73 10.23 -16.21
N PRO A 75 8.47 10.16 -17.54
CA PRO A 75 8.76 11.26 -18.47
C PRO A 75 8.02 12.58 -18.16
N TRP A 76 6.89 12.47 -17.45
CA TRP A 76 6.03 13.59 -17.09
C TRP A 76 6.27 14.05 -15.65
N VAL A 77 6.25 13.11 -14.69
CA VAL A 77 6.27 13.44 -13.26
C VAL A 77 7.68 13.74 -12.75
N GLY A 78 8.73 13.17 -13.35
CA GLY A 78 10.12 13.39 -12.92
C GLY A 78 10.69 14.80 -13.18
N ARG A 79 9.86 15.74 -13.63
CA ARG A 79 10.20 17.14 -13.86
C ARG A 79 9.86 18.05 -12.67
N LEU A 80 9.15 17.52 -11.69
CA LEU A 80 8.88 18.17 -10.40
C LEU A 80 10.12 18.10 -9.51
#